data_AF-A0A4Z0M1U1-F1
#
_entry.id   AF-A0A4Z0M1U1-F1
#
_cell.length_a   1.000
_cell.length_b   1.000
_cell.length_c   1.000
_cell.angle_alpha   90.00
_cell.angle_beta   90.00
_cell.angle_gamma   90.00
#
_symmetry.space_group_name_H-M   'P 1'
#
loop_
_entity.id
_entity.type
_entity.pdbx_description
1 polymer ?
#
loop_
_entity_poly.entity_id
_entity_poly.type
_entity_poly.pdbx_seq_one_letter_code
_entity_poly.pdbx_strand_id
1 'polypeptide(L)'
;MKFHKTPLARAIPGIGSICLLSSGLASAAVYETEHTFSVLDLQGTGQGRNFGPRNTYNDAGILNWPRAICGIDVRGSEACPLDGPQPFVDKGGITLYPVNTKFAFDVVDFLGAQVVGINDGEYGEGWVGDITENGEVVGVKVSNAETDTYKVKPPLGTWCQGLGGTSIKCSTEHYTVMEHVLSCHETVPYFYADPVTGQQALLSFPDPADGTFDCTNAALDDNLLIIGGANDGLRLTSVTPLPEAGGQIYANDNTTVLSDIATGTDYSVTLKDDGKPLYRWGSLIKRPRDIRFYVPMPLPAQWKEPGVDYPVTRAELQITHWITNNPNDQVRPEDLENEAATGRQVSYQEEGDGSWTSLYDCYEGDGDYLPTEEGETDPVPIGAGTVLRQTDTYALDPMATPGTSRNDPPYAFSSDLVGAFTNAYYTSINRDPFEWSYVNVDDAAAGTYDFVGTQWPLSEAEMDAQNLELVSGPRWRLKANKFGQDIPGLEIPLIECSAPPFGHDNIKYEVGSIVTTVINLLDWDEATNGPSPLSSTRGWVDVTANDFVEVAGYQDKVEDGLDPVPFTTNSTPMTSDFDLVVYIKGDRKSTALYSARLVVETDEADALSVGD
;
A
#
# COMPACT_ATOMS: atom_id res chain seq x y z
N MET A 1 -11.22 -39.19 -15.47
CA MET A 1 -9.75 -39.30 -15.48
C MET A 1 -9.19 -37.96 -15.06
N LYS A 2 -8.78 -37.83 -13.79
CA LYS A 2 -8.21 -36.60 -13.24
C LYS A 2 -6.69 -36.76 -13.23
N PHE A 3 -5.98 -35.88 -13.94
CA PHE A 3 -4.53 -35.83 -13.90
C PHE A 3 -4.10 -35.13 -12.60
N HIS A 4 -3.45 -35.86 -11.70
CA HIS A 4 -2.62 -35.27 -10.65
C HIS A 4 -1.32 -34.80 -11.30
N LYS A 5 -1.02 -33.51 -11.19
CA LYS A 5 0.32 -32.98 -11.45
C LYS A 5 0.99 -32.77 -10.09
N THR A 6 1.85 -33.71 -9.73
CA THR A 6 2.88 -33.54 -8.69
C THR A 6 3.99 -32.66 -9.26
N PRO A 7 4.55 -31.69 -8.51
CA PRO A 7 5.78 -31.04 -8.89
C PRO A 7 6.97 -31.98 -8.61
N LEU A 8 7.84 -32.16 -9.61
CA LEU A 8 9.13 -32.83 -9.45
C LEU A 8 10.07 -31.89 -8.65
N ALA A 9 10.43 -32.31 -7.44
CA ALA A 9 11.60 -31.78 -6.74
C ALA A 9 12.85 -32.10 -7.57
N ARG A 10 13.53 -31.05 -8.07
CA ARG A 10 14.81 -31.18 -8.76
C ARG A 10 15.91 -30.84 -7.77
N ALA A 11 16.55 -31.87 -7.22
CA ALA A 11 17.73 -31.74 -6.38
C ALA A 11 18.88 -31.09 -7.16
N ILE A 12 19.41 -29.98 -6.66
CA ILE A 12 20.67 -29.37 -7.12
C ILE A 12 21.77 -29.84 -6.16
N PRO A 13 22.82 -30.54 -6.64
CA PRO A 13 23.90 -30.97 -5.76
C PRO A 13 24.81 -29.79 -5.40
N GLY A 14 25.07 -29.63 -4.09
CA GLY A 14 26.04 -28.68 -3.58
C GLY A 14 27.45 -28.96 -4.11
N ILE A 15 28.07 -27.95 -4.69
CA ILE A 15 29.47 -27.97 -5.10
C ILE A 15 30.25 -27.15 -4.07
N GLY A 16 31.14 -27.84 -3.35
CA GLY A 16 32.04 -27.23 -2.39
C GLY A 16 33.06 -26.30 -3.04
N SER A 17 33.26 -25.15 -2.42
CA SER A 17 34.24 -24.13 -2.79
C SER A 17 35.67 -24.70 -2.83
N ILE A 18 36.28 -24.69 -4.01
CA ILE A 18 37.74 -24.81 -4.17
C ILE A 18 38.26 -23.44 -4.56
N CYS A 19 39.04 -22.85 -3.66
CA CYS A 19 39.68 -21.57 -3.82
C CYS A 19 40.82 -21.70 -4.85
N LEU A 20 40.66 -21.09 -6.02
CA LEU A 20 41.71 -20.91 -7.03
C LEU A 20 41.91 -19.40 -7.23
N LEU A 21 43.08 -18.92 -6.80
CA LEU A 21 43.57 -17.56 -7.04
C LEU A 21 43.77 -17.35 -8.55
N SER A 22 42.92 -16.53 -9.17
CA SER A 22 43.21 -15.86 -10.43
C SER A 22 42.78 -14.39 -10.35
N SER A 23 43.69 -13.54 -10.80
CA SER A 23 43.64 -12.07 -10.77
C SER A 23 42.46 -11.45 -11.52
N GLY A 24 41.77 -10.54 -10.84
CA GLY A 24 41.30 -9.25 -11.39
C GLY A 24 40.19 -9.28 -12.44
N LEU A 25 38.98 -9.65 -12.02
CA LEU A 25 37.72 -9.14 -12.56
C LEU A 25 36.85 -8.78 -11.33
N ALA A 26 36.27 -7.59 -11.33
CA ALA A 26 35.31 -7.16 -10.30
C ALA A 26 34.22 -8.23 -10.19
N SER A 27 33.95 -8.70 -8.97
CA SER A 27 32.93 -9.72 -8.73
C SER A 27 31.81 -9.04 -7.96
N ALA A 28 30.67 -8.84 -8.61
CA ALA A 28 29.43 -8.62 -7.88
C ALA A 28 29.22 -9.80 -6.92
N ALA A 29 28.85 -9.50 -5.68
CA ALA A 29 28.52 -10.51 -4.67
C ALA A 29 27.01 -10.56 -4.51
N VAL A 30 26.43 -11.75 -4.64
CA VAL A 30 25.00 -11.98 -4.44
C VAL A 30 24.79 -12.59 -3.06
N TYR A 31 24.03 -11.89 -2.23
CA TYR A 31 23.54 -12.36 -0.94
C TYR A 31 22.09 -12.82 -1.06
N GLU A 32 21.77 -13.95 -0.42
CA GLU A 32 20.40 -14.45 -0.36
C GLU A 32 20.10 -15.02 1.03
N THR A 33 18.88 -14.77 1.52
CA THR A 33 18.34 -15.39 2.73
C THR A 33 16.84 -15.65 2.55
N GLU A 34 16.34 -16.71 3.17
CA GLU A 34 14.93 -17.12 3.06
C GLU A 34 14.36 -17.46 4.45
N HIS A 35 13.13 -17.02 4.69
CA HIS A 35 12.34 -17.30 5.89
C HIS A 35 11.04 -18.00 5.51
N THR A 36 10.64 -19.01 6.29
CA THR A 36 9.32 -19.67 6.16
C THR A 36 8.41 -19.18 7.27
N PHE A 37 7.26 -18.61 6.89
CA PHE A 37 6.33 -18.02 7.86
C PHE A 37 5.64 -19.07 8.73
N SER A 38 5.39 -18.73 9.99
CA SER A 38 4.68 -19.55 10.96
C SER A 38 3.86 -18.68 11.93
N VAL A 39 3.07 -19.31 12.80
CA VAL A 39 2.40 -18.61 13.92
C VAL A 39 3.38 -17.93 14.89
N LEU A 40 4.65 -18.35 14.93
CA LEU A 40 5.68 -17.72 15.76
C LEU A 40 6.10 -16.34 15.24
N ASP A 41 5.77 -16.02 13.99
CA ASP A 41 6.07 -14.71 13.41
C ASP A 41 4.96 -13.69 13.70
N LEU A 42 3.84 -14.11 14.29
CA LEU A 42 2.74 -13.23 14.65
C LEU A 42 3.22 -12.18 15.65
N GLN A 43 3.21 -10.91 15.25
CA GLN A 43 3.49 -9.80 16.14
C GLN A 43 2.26 -9.52 16.99
N GLY A 44 2.35 -9.77 18.29
CA GLY A 44 1.17 -9.62 19.14
C GLY A 44 1.13 -8.31 19.92
N THR A 45 2.27 -7.75 20.33
CA THR A 45 2.32 -6.40 20.91
C THR A 45 3.11 -5.43 20.05
N GLY A 46 2.95 -4.13 20.30
CA GLY A 46 3.91 -3.15 19.81
C GLY A 46 5.33 -3.47 20.31
N GLN A 47 6.35 -2.87 19.68
CA GLN A 47 7.77 -3.15 19.92
C GLN A 47 8.17 -4.58 19.53
N GLY A 48 7.73 -5.07 18.37
CA GLY A 48 8.22 -6.35 17.80
C GLY A 48 8.10 -7.63 18.64
N ARG A 49 7.25 -7.67 19.67
CA ARG A 49 7.10 -8.89 20.47
C ARG A 49 6.25 -9.90 19.70
N ASN A 50 6.95 -10.90 19.17
CA ASN A 50 6.32 -12.02 18.48
C ASN A 50 5.64 -12.99 19.45
N PHE A 51 4.72 -13.76 18.93
CA PHE A 51 4.15 -14.90 19.63
C PHE A 51 5.23 -15.97 19.85
N GLY A 52 5.27 -16.53 21.05
CA GLY A 52 6.17 -17.63 21.35
C GLY A 52 6.17 -18.00 22.83
N PRO A 53 6.99 -18.99 23.24
CA PRO A 53 7.00 -19.46 24.61
C PRO A 53 7.30 -18.37 25.64
N ARG A 54 6.72 -18.47 26.83
CA ARG A 54 6.99 -17.56 27.94
C ARG A 54 8.47 -17.60 28.33
N ASN A 55 9.05 -16.42 28.54
CA ASN A 55 10.46 -16.22 28.92
C ASN A 55 11.44 -16.78 27.87
N THR A 56 11.09 -16.69 26.59
CA THR A 56 12.01 -16.90 25.48
C THR A 56 12.04 -15.66 24.61
N TYR A 57 13.09 -15.53 23.80
CA TYR A 57 13.29 -14.41 22.89
C TYR A 57 13.03 -14.87 21.46
N ASN A 58 12.56 -13.96 20.61
CA ASN A 58 12.54 -14.16 19.15
C ASN A 58 13.95 -13.99 18.58
N ASP A 59 14.07 -14.16 17.26
CA ASP A 59 15.35 -14.07 16.55
C ASP A 59 15.95 -12.65 16.59
N ALA A 60 15.15 -11.63 16.87
CA ALA A 60 15.60 -10.26 17.11
C ALA A 60 16.08 -10.01 18.56
N GLY A 61 16.10 -11.04 19.41
CA GLY A 61 16.50 -10.90 20.82
C GLY A 61 15.44 -10.19 21.69
N ILE A 62 14.19 -10.14 21.25
CA ILE A 62 13.06 -9.50 21.93
C ILE A 62 12.21 -10.55 22.64
N LEU A 63 11.73 -10.24 23.85
CA LEU A 63 10.91 -11.16 24.64
C LEU A 63 9.59 -11.49 23.92
N ASN A 64 9.31 -12.78 23.77
CA ASN A 64 8.06 -13.27 23.18
C ASN A 64 6.84 -12.97 24.05
N TRP A 65 5.70 -12.78 23.40
CA TRP A 65 4.40 -12.61 24.04
C TRP A 65 3.51 -13.84 23.86
N PRO A 66 3.47 -14.77 24.85
CA PRO A 66 2.76 -16.04 24.72
C PRO A 66 1.22 -15.90 24.73
N ARG A 67 0.69 -14.71 25.02
CA ARG A 67 -0.76 -14.48 25.12
C ARG A 67 -1.39 -13.95 23.83
N ALA A 68 -0.62 -13.83 22.75
CA ALA A 68 -1.14 -13.40 21.46
C ALA A 68 -2.12 -14.41 20.85
N ILE A 69 -2.00 -15.69 21.20
CA ILE A 69 -2.82 -16.78 20.68
C ILE A 69 -3.33 -17.61 21.86
N CYS A 70 -4.62 -17.93 21.87
CA CYS A 70 -5.21 -18.84 22.86
C CYS A 70 -5.44 -20.25 22.30
N GLY A 71 -5.48 -21.24 23.21
CA GLY A 71 -5.86 -22.62 22.89
C GLY A 71 -4.80 -23.43 22.13
N ILE A 72 -3.63 -22.84 21.89
CA ILE A 72 -2.48 -23.50 21.28
C ILE A 72 -1.54 -24.05 22.37
N ASP A 73 -0.91 -25.20 22.12
CA ASP A 73 0.01 -25.85 23.07
C ASP A 73 1.40 -25.20 23.04
N VAL A 74 1.47 -23.95 23.49
CA VAL A 74 2.72 -23.18 23.67
C VAL A 74 2.85 -22.76 25.11
N ARG A 75 4.04 -22.93 25.69
CA ARG A 75 4.29 -22.62 27.11
C ARG A 75 3.88 -21.18 27.43
N GLY A 76 2.87 -21.04 28.28
CA GLY A 76 2.39 -19.75 28.77
C GLY A 76 1.28 -19.12 27.93
N SER A 77 0.86 -19.75 26.83
CA SER A 77 -0.42 -19.50 26.18
C SER A 77 -1.57 -19.90 27.10
N GLU A 78 -2.69 -19.21 26.97
CA GLU A 78 -3.87 -19.38 27.81
C GLU A 78 -4.94 -20.20 27.08
N ALA A 79 -5.82 -20.86 27.84
CA ALA A 79 -7.02 -21.43 27.27
C ALA A 79 -7.92 -20.31 26.71
N CYS A 80 -8.59 -20.57 25.59
CA CYS A 80 -9.53 -19.59 25.05
C CYS A 80 -10.71 -19.37 26.03
N PRO A 81 -11.19 -18.11 26.18
CA PRO A 81 -12.37 -17.82 27.01
C PRO A 81 -13.58 -18.65 26.58
N LEU A 82 -14.36 -19.19 27.52
CA LEU A 82 -15.46 -20.12 27.21
C LEU A 82 -16.54 -19.51 26.29
N ASP A 83 -16.81 -18.22 26.47
CA ASP A 83 -17.82 -17.47 25.69
C ASP A 83 -17.18 -16.66 24.54
N GLY A 84 -15.88 -16.84 24.30
CA GLY A 84 -15.12 -16.11 23.28
C GLY A 84 -14.87 -16.94 22.01
N PRO A 85 -14.18 -16.35 21.02
CA PRO A 85 -13.71 -17.04 19.83
C PRO A 85 -12.95 -18.33 20.20
N GLN A 86 -13.23 -19.40 19.46
CA GLN A 86 -12.61 -20.72 19.67
C GLN A 86 -11.75 -21.13 18.47
N PRO A 87 -10.75 -22.01 18.68
CA PRO A 87 -10.05 -22.64 17.58
C PRO A 87 -11.02 -23.43 16.70
N PHE A 88 -10.83 -23.39 15.39
CA PHE A 88 -11.63 -24.16 14.44
C PHE A 88 -10.77 -24.73 13.31
N VAL A 89 -11.25 -25.80 12.69
CA VAL A 89 -10.61 -26.38 11.50
C VAL A 89 -11.27 -25.81 10.27
N ASP A 90 -10.47 -25.22 9.39
CA ASP A 90 -10.94 -24.61 8.16
C ASP A 90 -11.26 -25.66 7.07
N LYS A 91 -11.70 -25.19 5.89
CA LYS A 91 -12.02 -26.09 4.77
C LYS A 91 -10.78 -26.78 4.18
N GLY A 92 -9.58 -26.26 4.42
CA GLY A 92 -8.31 -26.85 4.05
C GLY A 92 -7.80 -27.90 5.04
N GLY A 93 -8.49 -28.10 6.16
CA GLY A 93 -8.06 -29.02 7.23
C GLY A 93 -7.01 -28.43 8.16
N ILE A 94 -6.78 -27.12 8.10
CA ILE A 94 -5.84 -26.39 8.95
C ILE A 94 -6.58 -25.91 10.20
N THR A 95 -6.02 -26.17 11.38
CA THR A 95 -6.55 -25.62 12.63
C THR A 95 -6.09 -24.17 12.76
N LEU A 96 -7.04 -23.24 12.87
CA LEU A 96 -6.80 -21.83 13.11
C LEU A 96 -7.17 -21.47 14.55
N TYR A 97 -6.30 -20.75 15.22
CA TYR A 97 -6.39 -20.35 16.62
C TYR A 97 -6.71 -18.86 16.74
N PRO A 98 -7.61 -18.47 17.66
CA PRO A 98 -7.95 -17.07 17.88
C PRO A 98 -6.75 -16.24 18.33
N VAL A 99 -6.71 -14.99 17.87
CA VAL A 99 -5.62 -14.04 18.11
C VAL A 99 -6.11 -12.87 18.95
N ASN A 100 -5.24 -12.36 19.82
CA ASN A 100 -5.31 -11.04 20.48
C ASN A 100 -4.04 -10.26 20.12
N THR A 101 -4.16 -9.06 19.53
CA THR A 101 -3.01 -8.18 19.28
C THR A 101 -3.29 -6.71 19.61
N LYS A 102 -2.23 -5.91 19.81
CA LYS A 102 -2.32 -4.46 20.00
C LYS A 102 -2.77 -3.68 18.75
N PHE A 103 -2.75 -4.31 17.58
CA PHE A 103 -3.03 -3.67 16.30
C PHE A 103 -4.52 -3.70 15.95
N ALA A 104 -5.34 -4.05 16.92
CA ALA A 104 -6.79 -4.04 16.84
C ALA A 104 -7.37 -2.68 17.25
N PHE A 105 -8.47 -2.33 16.58
CA PHE A 105 -9.24 -1.14 16.89
C PHE A 105 -10.71 -1.51 17.11
N ASP A 106 -11.32 -0.90 18.12
CA ASP A 106 -12.75 -0.84 18.31
C ASP A 106 -13.30 0.31 17.50
N VAL A 107 -14.24 0.01 16.61
CA VAL A 107 -14.91 1.02 15.81
C VAL A 107 -16.17 1.38 16.56
N VAL A 108 -16.21 2.60 17.06
CA VAL A 108 -17.40 3.15 17.68
C VAL A 108 -18.08 4.05 16.67
N ASP A 109 -19.32 3.69 16.31
CA ASP A 109 -20.13 4.49 15.38
C ASP A 109 -20.10 5.97 15.78
N PHE A 110 -19.83 6.83 14.81
CA PHE A 110 -19.71 8.29 14.95
C PHE A 110 -18.55 8.83 15.83
N LEU A 111 -17.85 7.99 16.60
CA LEU A 111 -16.71 8.38 17.43
C LEU A 111 -15.35 7.94 16.86
N GLY A 112 -15.35 7.03 15.88
CA GLY A 112 -14.17 6.61 15.15
C GLY A 112 -13.52 5.33 15.71
N ALA A 113 -12.24 5.14 15.43
CA ALA A 113 -11.47 3.99 15.89
C ALA A 113 -10.81 4.29 17.23
N GLN A 114 -10.95 3.39 18.20
CA GLN A 114 -10.23 3.40 19.47
C GLN A 114 -9.31 2.20 19.53
N VAL A 115 -8.05 2.40 19.94
CA VAL A 115 -7.11 1.28 20.13
C VAL A 115 -7.65 0.32 21.19
N VAL A 116 -7.72 -0.97 20.86
CA VAL A 116 -8.16 -2.03 21.79
C VAL A 116 -7.11 -2.24 22.88
N GLY A 117 -7.57 -2.50 24.11
CA GLY A 117 -6.68 -2.79 25.22
C GLY A 117 -6.12 -4.22 25.15
N ILE A 118 -4.81 -4.36 24.89
CA ILE A 118 -4.09 -5.64 24.75
C ILE A 118 -4.15 -6.64 25.93
N ASN A 119 -4.80 -6.29 27.04
CA ASN A 119 -4.95 -7.14 28.23
C ASN A 119 -6.43 -7.33 28.63
N ASP A 120 -7.35 -7.10 27.71
CA ASP A 120 -8.78 -7.35 27.87
C ASP A 120 -9.12 -8.85 27.96
N GLY A 121 -8.25 -9.71 27.42
CA GLY A 121 -8.48 -11.15 27.35
C GLY A 121 -9.45 -11.55 26.25
N GLU A 122 -9.74 -10.64 25.31
CA GLU A 122 -10.59 -10.89 24.15
C GLU A 122 -9.71 -11.32 22.96
N TYR A 123 -10.14 -12.32 22.19
CA TYR A 123 -9.36 -12.87 21.07
C TYR A 123 -10.15 -12.72 19.76
N GLY A 124 -10.65 -11.52 19.51
CA GLY A 124 -11.60 -11.18 18.45
C GLY A 124 -10.96 -10.64 17.17
N GLU A 125 -9.64 -10.59 17.10
CA GLU A 125 -8.85 -9.95 16.04
C GLU A 125 -8.79 -10.79 14.77
N GLY A 126 -8.96 -12.09 14.91
CA GLY A 126 -8.91 -13.05 13.82
C GLY A 126 -8.37 -14.39 14.29
N TRP A 127 -7.90 -15.19 13.32
CA TRP A 127 -7.34 -16.50 13.57
C TRP A 127 -6.09 -16.74 12.73
N VAL A 128 -5.14 -17.48 13.28
CA VAL A 128 -3.91 -17.92 12.59
C VAL A 128 -3.66 -19.40 12.82
N GLY A 129 -2.98 -20.06 11.89
CA GLY A 129 -2.54 -21.44 12.08
C GLY A 129 -1.49 -21.85 11.06
N ASP A 130 -0.60 -22.75 11.47
CA ASP A 130 0.47 -23.25 10.60
C ASP A 130 -0.08 -24.12 9.49
N ILE A 131 0.44 -23.91 8.29
CA ILE A 131 0.31 -24.81 7.16
C ILE A 131 1.43 -25.84 7.31
N THR A 132 1.08 -27.11 7.40
CA THR A 132 2.06 -28.19 7.55
C THR A 132 1.99 -29.18 6.40
N GLU A 133 3.17 -29.54 5.88
CA GLU A 133 3.33 -30.60 4.90
C GLU A 133 4.34 -31.62 5.44
N ASN A 134 3.98 -32.91 5.44
CA ASN A 134 4.83 -33.99 5.98
C ASN A 134 5.31 -33.77 7.44
N GLY A 135 4.61 -32.96 8.22
CA GLY A 135 4.96 -32.64 9.61
C GLY A 135 5.90 -31.45 9.78
N GLU A 136 6.28 -30.78 8.70
CA GLU A 136 7.06 -29.54 8.70
C GLU A 136 6.15 -28.34 8.43
N VAL A 137 6.42 -27.20 9.07
CA VAL A 137 5.72 -25.94 8.80
C VAL A 137 6.25 -25.39 7.47
N VAL A 138 5.35 -25.09 6.54
CA VAL A 138 5.66 -24.54 5.21
C VAL A 138 5.05 -23.16 4.98
N GLY A 139 4.32 -22.64 5.96
CA GLY A 139 3.65 -21.36 5.88
C GLY A 139 2.68 -21.15 7.03
N VAL A 140 2.02 -19.99 7.03
CA VAL A 140 0.97 -19.63 7.97
C VAL A 140 -0.27 -19.21 7.21
N LYS A 141 -1.42 -19.66 7.72
CA LYS A 141 -2.73 -19.23 7.26
C LYS A 141 -3.30 -18.24 8.25
N VAL A 142 -3.87 -17.16 7.72
CA VAL A 142 -4.40 -16.06 8.53
C VAL A 142 -5.79 -15.69 8.03
N SER A 143 -6.71 -15.52 8.96
CA SER A 143 -8.09 -15.10 8.73
C SER A 143 -8.38 -13.96 9.67
N ASN A 144 -8.36 -12.73 9.16
CA ASN A 144 -8.65 -11.57 9.97
C ASN A 144 -10.14 -11.52 10.36
N ALA A 145 -10.46 -10.80 11.44
CA ALA A 145 -11.82 -10.56 11.87
C ALA A 145 -12.69 -10.04 10.72
N GLU A 146 -13.97 -10.37 10.77
CA GLU A 146 -14.94 -9.81 9.85
C GLU A 146 -14.99 -8.30 10.08
N THR A 147 -14.47 -7.55 9.12
CA THR A 147 -14.83 -6.15 8.99
C THR A 147 -16.29 -6.17 8.56
N ASP A 148 -17.23 -5.65 9.38
CA ASP A 148 -18.66 -5.56 8.99
C ASP A 148 -18.75 -5.25 7.50
N THR A 149 -19.40 -6.14 6.75
CA THR A 149 -19.42 -6.07 5.30
C THR A 149 -19.92 -4.69 4.90
N TYR A 150 -19.02 -3.85 4.41
CA TYR A 150 -19.09 -3.26 3.09
C TYR A 150 -20.24 -3.86 2.26
N LYS A 151 -21.44 -3.25 2.33
CA LYS A 151 -22.69 -3.84 1.81
C LYS A 151 -23.00 -3.48 0.35
N VAL A 152 -22.26 -2.58 -0.29
CA VAL A 152 -22.51 -2.34 -1.73
C VAL A 152 -22.22 -3.62 -2.51
N LYS A 153 -23.14 -3.98 -3.39
CA LYS A 153 -23.06 -5.21 -4.17
C LYS A 153 -21.87 -5.12 -5.13
N PRO A 154 -20.97 -6.13 -5.17
CA PRO A 154 -20.15 -6.36 -6.35
C PRO A 154 -21.11 -6.44 -7.55
N PRO A 155 -20.84 -5.81 -8.71
CA PRO A 155 -19.53 -5.42 -9.28
C PRO A 155 -19.33 -3.91 -9.60
N LEU A 156 -20.02 -2.99 -8.91
CA LEU A 156 -20.19 -1.60 -9.36
C LEU A 156 -19.14 -0.60 -8.83
N GLY A 157 -17.83 -0.89 -8.91
CA GLY A 157 -16.74 0.07 -8.66
C GLY A 157 -16.97 1.04 -7.48
N THR A 158 -16.67 0.64 -6.24
CA THR A 158 -17.14 1.40 -5.08
C THR A 158 -16.03 2.24 -4.45
N TRP A 159 -15.92 3.49 -4.89
CA TRP A 159 -15.21 4.57 -4.17
C TRP A 159 -15.81 4.85 -2.78
N CYS A 160 -17.09 4.54 -2.64
CA CYS A 160 -17.89 4.78 -1.45
C CYS A 160 -18.76 3.57 -1.13
N GLN A 161 -18.79 3.13 0.13
CA GLN A 161 -19.58 1.95 0.50
C GLN A 161 -20.42 2.11 1.77
N GLY A 162 -21.71 1.79 1.64
CA GLY A 162 -22.74 1.72 2.68
C GLY A 162 -24.08 1.23 2.10
N LEU A 163 -24.87 0.39 2.80
CA LEU A 163 -26.29 0.16 2.46
C LEU A 163 -27.15 0.29 3.72
N GLY A 164 -28.19 1.12 3.59
CA GLY A 164 -29.35 1.10 4.49
C GLY A 164 -29.08 1.73 5.85
N GLY A 165 -29.25 3.04 5.92
CA GLY A 165 -29.15 3.83 7.16
C GLY A 165 -27.75 4.38 7.40
N THR A 166 -27.50 5.59 6.90
CA THR A 166 -26.54 6.56 7.47
C THR A 166 -25.07 6.17 7.66
N SER A 167 -24.52 5.09 7.11
CA SER A 167 -23.08 4.74 7.27
C SER A 167 -22.36 4.55 5.94
N ILE A 168 -21.65 5.59 5.47
CA ILE A 168 -20.79 5.59 4.28
C ILE A 168 -19.37 5.96 4.70
N LYS A 169 -18.35 5.23 4.24
CA LYS A 169 -16.94 5.64 4.33
C LYS A 169 -16.36 5.76 2.93
N CYS A 170 -15.73 6.90 2.63
CA CYS A 170 -14.93 7.10 1.43
C CYS A 170 -13.66 7.86 1.79
N SER A 171 -12.55 7.53 1.11
CA SER A 171 -11.29 8.24 1.29
C SER A 171 -10.38 8.07 0.08
N THR A 172 -9.64 9.12 -0.26
CA THR A 172 -8.64 9.13 -1.34
C THR A 172 -7.50 10.10 -0.99
N GLU A 173 -6.34 9.91 -1.60
CA GLU A 173 -5.21 10.86 -1.55
C GLU A 173 -5.28 11.92 -2.65
N HIS A 174 -6.24 11.78 -3.58
CA HIS A 174 -6.36 12.62 -4.77
C HIS A 174 -7.59 13.51 -4.67
N TYR A 175 -7.39 14.83 -4.71
CA TYR A 175 -8.48 15.81 -4.62
C TYR A 175 -9.47 15.67 -5.76
N THR A 176 -8.98 15.57 -6.99
CA THR A 176 -9.77 15.50 -8.24
C THR A 176 -10.71 14.30 -8.27
N VAL A 177 -10.30 13.17 -7.68
CA VAL A 177 -11.15 12.00 -7.48
C VAL A 177 -12.28 12.29 -6.49
N MET A 178 -11.98 12.90 -5.34
CA MET A 178 -13.02 13.27 -4.37
C MET A 178 -13.98 14.29 -4.96
N GLU A 179 -13.45 15.29 -5.67
CA GLU A 179 -14.22 16.34 -6.33
C GLU A 179 -15.19 15.75 -7.34
N HIS A 180 -14.71 14.85 -8.22
CA HIS A 180 -15.53 14.16 -9.22
C HIS A 180 -16.68 13.35 -8.59
N VAL A 181 -16.46 12.78 -7.40
CA VAL A 181 -17.51 12.04 -6.66
C VAL A 181 -18.52 12.97 -5.98
N LEU A 182 -18.07 14.10 -5.44
CA LEU A 182 -18.89 14.98 -4.60
C LEU A 182 -19.58 16.10 -5.39
N SER A 183 -19.09 16.42 -6.57
CA SER A 183 -19.52 17.57 -7.35
C SER A 183 -19.37 17.35 -8.85
N CYS A 184 -20.07 18.17 -9.63
CA CYS A 184 -19.81 18.33 -11.06
C CYS A 184 -18.90 19.54 -11.36
N HIS A 185 -18.44 20.26 -10.33
CA HIS A 185 -17.41 21.27 -10.50
C HIS A 185 -16.06 20.58 -10.62
N GLU A 186 -15.30 20.87 -11.67
CA GLU A 186 -13.96 20.31 -11.87
C GLU A 186 -12.92 21.41 -11.81
N THR A 187 -12.07 21.37 -10.79
CA THR A 187 -10.92 22.26 -10.63
C THR A 187 -9.89 21.98 -11.74
N VAL A 188 -9.62 20.71 -12.00
CA VAL A 188 -8.84 20.25 -13.15
C VAL A 188 -9.82 19.66 -14.16
N PRO A 189 -10.04 20.28 -15.33
CA PRO A 189 -11.10 19.84 -16.24
C PRO A 189 -10.92 18.42 -16.74
N TYR A 190 -12.04 17.72 -16.91
CA TYR A 190 -12.07 16.34 -17.37
C TYR A 190 -13.37 16.03 -18.14
N PHE A 191 -14.51 16.00 -17.44
CA PHE A 191 -15.79 15.53 -17.95
C PHE A 191 -16.87 16.62 -17.91
N TYR A 192 -16.98 17.32 -16.78
CA TYR A 192 -17.95 18.39 -16.55
C TYR A 192 -17.40 19.78 -16.80
N ALA A 193 -16.13 19.93 -17.14
CA ALA A 193 -15.55 21.19 -17.58
C ALA A 193 -14.88 21.06 -18.96
N ASP A 194 -14.98 22.13 -19.75
CA ASP A 194 -14.29 22.21 -21.03
C ASP A 194 -12.77 22.23 -20.80
N PRO A 195 -12.01 21.29 -21.37
CA PRO A 195 -10.58 21.14 -21.09
C PRO A 195 -9.72 22.29 -21.65
N VAL A 196 -10.23 23.08 -22.60
CA VAL A 196 -9.46 24.19 -23.18
C VAL A 196 -9.70 25.49 -22.44
N THR A 197 -10.92 25.69 -21.94
CA THR A 197 -11.38 26.98 -21.38
C THR A 197 -11.65 26.93 -19.88
N GLY A 198 -11.78 25.74 -19.29
CA GLY A 198 -12.17 25.53 -17.90
C GLY A 198 -13.63 25.86 -17.63
N GLN A 199 -14.42 26.07 -18.68
CA GLN A 199 -15.83 26.41 -18.54
C GLN A 199 -16.59 25.20 -18.00
N GLN A 200 -17.17 25.36 -16.81
CA GLN A 200 -18.00 24.36 -16.15
C GLN A 200 -19.32 24.14 -16.92
N ALA A 201 -19.81 22.91 -16.92
CA ALA A 201 -20.98 22.50 -17.68
C ALA A 201 -22.30 22.98 -17.06
N LEU A 202 -23.32 23.06 -17.92
CA LEU A 202 -24.72 23.18 -17.52
C LEU A 202 -25.38 21.80 -17.67
N LEU A 203 -25.62 21.13 -16.54
CA LEU A 203 -26.30 19.84 -16.52
C LEU A 203 -27.80 20.03 -16.70
N SER A 204 -28.43 19.17 -17.49
CA SER A 204 -29.87 19.16 -17.70
C SER A 204 -30.46 17.90 -17.08
N PHE A 205 -31.64 18.03 -16.46
CA PHE A 205 -32.40 16.87 -16.01
C PHE A 205 -32.94 16.07 -17.22
N PRO A 206 -33.23 14.76 -17.06
CA PRO A 206 -33.82 13.95 -18.13
C PRO A 206 -35.11 14.55 -18.70
N ASP A 207 -35.94 15.18 -17.86
CA ASP A 207 -37.01 16.07 -18.29
C ASP A 207 -36.49 17.52 -18.32
N PRO A 208 -36.38 18.15 -19.51
CA PRO A 208 -35.94 19.54 -19.62
C PRO A 208 -36.84 20.54 -18.87
N ALA A 209 -38.06 20.17 -18.51
CA ALA A 209 -38.96 21.00 -17.71
C ALA A 209 -38.47 21.18 -16.25
N ASP A 210 -37.67 20.25 -15.74
CA ASP A 210 -37.11 20.31 -14.38
C ASP A 210 -35.92 21.28 -14.28
N GLY A 211 -35.45 21.80 -15.41
CA GLY A 211 -34.47 22.89 -15.50
C GLY A 211 -33.04 22.42 -15.74
N THR A 212 -32.10 23.30 -15.40
CA THR A 212 -30.65 23.06 -15.55
C THR A 212 -29.93 23.43 -14.26
N PHE A 213 -28.81 22.77 -13.99
CA PHE A 213 -27.90 23.09 -12.90
C PHE A 213 -26.52 23.50 -13.46
N ASP A 214 -26.00 24.62 -12.98
CA ASP A 214 -24.70 25.15 -13.41
C ASP A 214 -23.61 24.70 -12.44
N CYS A 215 -22.67 23.88 -12.95
CA CYS A 215 -21.58 23.30 -12.18
C CYS A 215 -20.60 24.36 -11.63
N THR A 216 -20.63 25.59 -12.12
CA THR A 216 -19.91 26.72 -11.50
C THR A 216 -20.37 26.97 -10.05
N ASN A 217 -21.61 26.60 -9.71
CA ASN A 217 -22.15 26.77 -8.35
C ASN A 217 -21.96 25.53 -7.46
N ALA A 218 -21.27 24.51 -7.96
CA ALA A 218 -21.13 23.21 -7.31
C ALA A 218 -19.78 22.98 -6.62
N ALA A 219 -18.83 23.92 -6.74
CA ALA A 219 -17.49 23.78 -6.15
C ALA A 219 -17.54 23.36 -4.67
N LEU A 220 -16.51 22.67 -4.19
CA LEU A 220 -16.44 22.18 -2.81
C LEU A 220 -16.00 23.30 -1.85
N ASP A 221 -16.34 23.13 -0.58
CA ASP A 221 -15.92 24.00 0.52
C ASP A 221 -14.53 23.62 1.02
N ASP A 222 -13.51 24.26 0.47
CA ASP A 222 -12.10 24.09 0.87
C ASP A 222 -11.71 24.97 2.09
N ASN A 223 -12.68 25.50 2.83
CA ASN A 223 -12.43 26.18 4.09
C ASN A 223 -12.41 25.18 5.26
N LEU A 224 -11.37 24.35 5.29
CA LEU A 224 -11.18 23.32 6.31
C LEU A 224 -10.71 23.94 7.64
N LEU A 225 -11.45 23.71 8.72
CA LEU A 225 -11.10 24.15 10.06
C LEU A 225 -10.54 22.99 10.89
N ILE A 226 -9.41 23.24 11.55
CA ILE A 226 -8.74 22.26 12.41
C ILE A 226 -9.58 22.02 13.66
N ILE A 227 -9.74 20.75 14.02
CA ILE A 227 -10.42 20.30 15.22
C ILE A 227 -9.39 19.90 16.26
N GLY A 228 -9.48 20.48 17.45
CA GLY A 228 -8.66 20.14 18.61
C GLY A 228 -7.22 20.66 18.55
N GLY A 229 -6.47 20.45 19.64
CA GLY A 229 -5.07 20.83 19.74
C GLY A 229 -4.82 22.34 19.84
N ALA A 230 -3.58 22.75 19.58
CA ALA A 230 -3.15 24.16 19.71
C ALA A 230 -3.67 25.07 18.59
N ASN A 231 -4.07 24.49 17.46
CA ASN A 231 -4.54 25.17 16.27
C ASN A 231 -6.06 25.05 16.08
N ASP A 232 -6.80 24.67 17.12
CA ASP A 232 -8.26 24.49 17.08
C ASP A 232 -8.98 25.72 16.53
N GLY A 233 -9.87 25.51 15.57
CA GLY A 233 -10.63 26.54 14.87
C GLY A 233 -9.83 27.38 13.86
N LEU A 234 -8.51 27.16 13.73
CA LEU A 234 -7.73 27.75 12.65
C LEU A 234 -7.97 26.99 11.34
N ARG A 235 -7.83 27.70 10.23
CA ARG A 235 -7.90 27.07 8.91
C ARG A 235 -6.66 26.22 8.65
N LEU A 236 -6.84 25.05 8.04
CA LEU A 236 -5.73 24.27 7.50
C LEU A 236 -5.18 24.95 6.25
N THR A 237 -3.89 25.26 6.29
CA THR A 237 -3.13 25.99 5.28
C THR A 237 -1.79 25.34 4.96
N SER A 238 -1.43 24.26 5.65
CA SER A 238 -0.17 23.54 5.54
C SER A 238 -0.43 22.05 5.74
N VAL A 239 0.17 21.25 4.85
CA VAL A 239 0.22 19.78 4.93
C VAL A 239 1.50 19.27 5.59
N THR A 240 2.35 20.16 6.08
CA THR A 240 3.49 19.79 6.93
C THR A 240 2.96 19.22 8.26
N PRO A 241 3.29 17.99 8.64
CA PRO A 241 2.91 17.45 9.93
C PRO A 241 3.59 18.18 11.09
N LEU A 242 2.90 18.33 12.22
CA LEU A 242 3.58 18.64 13.49
C LEU A 242 4.44 17.45 13.93
N PRO A 243 5.59 17.68 14.60
CA PRO A 243 6.06 18.94 15.17
C PRO A 243 6.93 19.79 14.23
N GLU A 244 6.98 19.49 12.94
CA GLU A 244 7.84 20.20 12.00
C GLU A 244 7.47 21.69 11.87
N ALA A 245 8.47 22.50 11.51
CA ALA A 245 8.30 23.94 11.41
C ALA A 245 7.32 24.28 10.27
N GLY A 246 6.24 25.00 10.61
CA GLY A 246 5.17 25.30 9.66
C GLY A 246 4.02 24.29 9.66
N GLY A 247 4.11 23.24 10.47
CA GLY A 247 3.03 22.27 10.63
C GLY A 247 1.85 22.80 11.46
N GLN A 248 0.66 22.26 11.18
CA GLN A 248 -0.58 22.68 11.84
C GLN A 248 -1.34 21.56 12.55
N ILE A 249 -1.22 20.32 12.10
CA ILE A 249 -1.82 19.13 12.72
C ILE A 249 -0.78 18.01 12.75
N TYR A 250 -0.85 17.11 13.74
CA TYR A 250 0.00 15.91 13.72
C TYR A 250 -0.48 14.94 12.63
N ALA A 251 0.39 14.03 12.21
CA ALA A 251 -0.01 12.89 11.41
C ALA A 251 -1.09 12.07 12.14
N ASN A 252 -2.15 11.70 11.43
CA ASN A 252 -3.30 10.98 11.96
C ASN A 252 -3.78 9.93 10.95
N ASP A 253 -3.21 8.73 11.06
CA ASP A 253 -3.60 7.55 10.29
C ASP A 253 -4.93 6.93 10.81
N ASN A 254 -6.00 7.72 10.91
CA ASN A 254 -7.32 7.27 11.39
C ASN A 254 -7.33 6.76 12.84
N THR A 255 -6.45 7.27 13.72
CA THR A 255 -6.40 6.83 15.12
C THR A 255 -7.37 7.60 16.01
N THR A 256 -7.84 8.78 15.57
CA THR A 256 -8.82 9.59 16.28
C THR A 256 -9.50 10.59 15.34
N VAL A 257 -10.67 11.07 15.76
CA VAL A 257 -11.44 12.14 15.08
C VAL A 257 -11.61 13.36 15.96
N LEU A 258 -11.07 13.32 17.19
CA LEU A 258 -11.19 14.37 18.19
C LEU A 258 -10.10 15.43 18.08
N SER A 259 -9.01 15.11 17.37
CA SER A 259 -7.89 15.99 17.09
C SER A 259 -7.26 15.61 15.75
N ASP A 260 -6.36 16.47 15.26
CA ASP A 260 -5.47 16.17 14.13
C ASP A 260 -6.25 15.82 12.86
N ILE A 261 -7.36 16.55 12.66
CA ILE A 261 -8.24 16.50 11.51
C ILE A 261 -8.71 17.92 11.21
N ALA A 262 -8.82 18.26 9.93
CA ALA A 262 -9.45 19.49 9.47
C ALA A 262 -10.76 19.17 8.76
N THR A 263 -11.83 19.90 9.06
CA THR A 263 -13.18 19.59 8.58
C THR A 263 -13.79 20.80 7.89
N GLY A 264 -14.40 20.59 6.72
CA GLY A 264 -15.26 21.55 6.01
C GLY A 264 -16.71 21.06 5.98
N THR A 265 -17.54 21.71 5.18
CA THR A 265 -18.95 21.28 5.00
C THR A 265 -19.10 20.06 4.10
N ASP A 266 -18.20 19.87 3.12
CA ASP A 266 -18.30 18.79 2.13
C ASP A 266 -17.38 17.59 2.46
N TYR A 267 -16.20 17.83 3.03
CA TYR A 267 -15.20 16.80 3.32
C TYR A 267 -14.30 17.14 4.52
N SER A 268 -13.42 16.21 4.87
CA SER A 268 -12.39 16.38 5.90
C SER A 268 -11.03 15.87 5.45
N VAL A 269 -9.96 16.35 6.07
CA VAL A 269 -8.57 16.00 5.77
C VAL A 269 -7.84 15.61 7.04
N THR A 270 -7.07 14.53 6.94
CA THR A 270 -6.00 14.17 7.88
C THR A 270 -4.69 14.08 7.13
N LEU A 271 -3.57 14.24 7.81
CA LEU A 271 -2.26 14.00 7.22
C LEU A 271 -1.77 12.61 7.58
N LYS A 272 -1.07 12.00 6.64
CA LYS A 272 -0.18 10.86 6.90
C LYS A 272 1.12 11.34 7.55
N ASP A 273 1.94 10.38 7.96
CA ASP A 273 3.30 10.58 8.49
C ASP A 273 4.22 11.30 7.49
N ASP A 274 4.08 11.00 6.20
CA ASP A 274 4.76 11.68 5.08
C ASP A 274 4.17 13.07 4.71
N GLY A 275 3.14 13.55 5.43
CA GLY A 275 2.44 14.80 5.13
C GLY A 275 1.40 14.72 4.02
N LYS A 276 1.21 13.58 3.35
CA LYS A 276 0.20 13.47 2.31
C LYS A 276 -1.21 13.64 2.88
N PRO A 277 -2.07 14.43 2.22
CA PRO A 277 -3.45 14.58 2.63
C PRO A 277 -4.24 13.31 2.32
N LEU A 278 -5.04 12.87 3.28
CA LEU A 278 -6.07 11.87 3.08
C LEU A 278 -7.44 12.56 3.20
N TYR A 279 -8.07 12.76 2.05
CA TYR A 279 -9.41 13.34 1.93
C TYR A 279 -10.46 12.30 2.30
N ARG A 280 -11.50 12.72 3.04
CA ARG A 280 -12.53 11.82 3.57
C ARG A 280 -13.90 12.46 3.55
N TRP A 281 -14.90 11.66 3.18
CA TRP A 281 -16.31 12.03 3.22
C TRP A 281 -17.18 10.82 3.56
N GLY A 282 -18.44 11.11 3.85
CA GLY A 282 -19.39 10.15 4.40
C GLY A 282 -19.53 10.31 5.92
N SER A 283 -20.12 9.29 6.54
CA SER A 283 -20.63 9.32 7.92
C SER A 283 -19.99 8.27 8.83
N LEU A 284 -19.04 7.48 8.31
CA LEU A 284 -18.35 6.43 9.04
C LEU A 284 -16.83 6.59 8.94
N ILE A 285 -16.16 6.56 10.10
CA ILE A 285 -14.70 6.49 10.19
C ILE A 285 -14.35 5.12 10.74
N LYS A 286 -13.74 4.29 9.90
CA LYS A 286 -13.39 2.90 10.20
C LYS A 286 -11.94 2.62 9.86
N ARG A 287 -11.18 2.05 10.79
CA ARG A 287 -9.85 1.48 10.52
C ARG A 287 -9.97 -0.04 10.41
N PRO A 288 -9.42 -0.69 9.38
CA PRO A 288 -9.35 -2.14 9.35
C PRO A 288 -8.49 -2.63 10.52
N ARG A 289 -8.91 -3.71 11.18
CA ARG A 289 -8.01 -4.46 12.07
C ARG A 289 -6.91 -5.07 11.20
N ASP A 290 -5.66 -4.99 11.62
CA ASP A 290 -4.53 -5.60 10.92
C ASP A 290 -3.87 -6.68 11.78
N ILE A 291 -3.50 -7.79 11.14
CA ILE A 291 -2.66 -8.85 11.71
C ILE A 291 -1.28 -8.69 11.10
N ARG A 292 -0.25 -8.63 11.95
CA ARG A 292 1.13 -8.38 11.53
C ARG A 292 1.99 -9.61 11.73
N PHE A 293 2.84 -9.89 10.75
CA PHE A 293 3.91 -10.86 10.86
C PHE A 293 5.24 -10.13 10.79
N TYR A 294 6.06 -10.28 11.82
CA TYR A 294 7.38 -9.64 11.93
C TYR A 294 8.48 -10.68 11.90
N VAL A 295 9.49 -10.43 11.06
CA VAL A 295 10.62 -11.34 10.83
C VAL A 295 11.91 -10.54 10.66
N PRO A 296 12.94 -10.79 11.50
CA PRO A 296 14.30 -10.32 11.22
C PRO A 296 14.98 -11.31 10.28
N MET A 297 15.27 -10.88 9.05
CA MET A 297 16.01 -11.70 8.07
C MET A 297 17.50 -11.40 8.21
N PRO A 298 18.36 -12.40 8.50
CA PRO A 298 19.79 -12.15 8.72
C PRO A 298 20.42 -11.35 7.57
N LEU A 299 21.37 -10.47 7.90
CA LEU A 299 22.23 -9.79 6.91
C LEU A 299 23.69 -10.28 7.04
N PRO A 300 24.52 -10.14 5.99
CA PRO A 300 25.93 -10.53 6.04
C PRO A 300 26.67 -9.87 7.19
N ALA A 301 27.42 -10.67 7.97
CA ALA A 301 28.22 -10.16 9.08
C ALA A 301 29.22 -9.07 8.62
N GLN A 302 29.75 -9.19 7.40
CA GLN A 302 30.68 -8.22 6.82
C GLN A 302 30.08 -6.82 6.65
N TRP A 303 28.77 -6.70 6.41
CA TRP A 303 28.10 -5.38 6.30
C TRP A 303 28.00 -4.68 7.66
N LYS A 304 28.03 -5.44 8.75
CA LYS A 304 27.91 -4.94 10.13
C LYS A 304 29.25 -4.46 10.70
N GLU A 305 30.36 -4.64 9.98
CA GLU A 305 31.68 -4.21 10.42
C GLU A 305 31.81 -2.67 10.31
N PRO A 306 32.34 -1.98 11.34
CA PRO A 306 32.44 -0.53 11.31
C PRO A 306 33.24 0.01 10.11
N GLY A 307 32.65 0.96 9.39
CA GLY A 307 33.28 1.63 8.25
C GLY A 307 33.19 0.88 6.92
N VAL A 308 32.47 -0.25 6.88
CA VAL A 308 32.18 -0.99 5.65
C VAL A 308 30.94 -0.42 4.97
N ASP A 309 31.06 -0.18 3.67
CA ASP A 309 29.97 0.29 2.83
C ASP A 309 30.16 -0.20 1.38
N TYR A 310 29.24 -1.04 0.92
CA TYR A 310 29.22 -1.55 -0.45
C TYR A 310 28.04 -0.93 -1.21
N PRO A 311 28.24 -0.46 -2.45
CA PRO A 311 27.14 -0.11 -3.35
C PRO A 311 26.24 -1.32 -3.59
N VAL A 312 24.93 -1.14 -3.46
CA VAL A 312 23.91 -2.14 -3.77
C VAL A 312 23.39 -1.86 -5.18
N THR A 313 23.57 -2.83 -6.08
CA THR A 313 23.19 -2.69 -7.50
C THR A 313 21.85 -3.36 -7.80
N ARG A 314 21.37 -4.24 -6.92
CA ARG A 314 20.06 -4.88 -7.00
C ARG A 314 19.60 -5.29 -5.61
N ALA A 315 18.33 -5.06 -5.29
CA ALA A 315 17.72 -5.54 -4.07
C ALA A 315 16.26 -5.94 -4.31
N GLU A 316 15.95 -7.21 -4.09
CA GLU A 316 14.63 -7.79 -4.31
C GLU A 316 14.11 -8.49 -3.06
N LEU A 317 12.84 -8.24 -2.74
CA LEU A 317 12.10 -9.01 -1.74
C LEU A 317 11.03 -9.86 -2.43
N GLN A 318 11.19 -11.18 -2.35
CA GLN A 318 10.32 -12.17 -2.98
C GLN A 318 9.43 -12.81 -1.91
N ILE A 319 8.13 -12.57 -1.94
CA ILE A 319 7.18 -13.14 -0.97
C ILE A 319 6.27 -14.12 -1.66
N THR A 320 6.25 -15.36 -1.20
CA THR A 320 5.32 -16.40 -1.66
C THR A 320 4.09 -16.40 -0.76
N HIS A 321 2.93 -16.19 -1.35
CA HIS A 321 1.66 -16.05 -0.64
C HIS A 321 0.49 -16.49 -1.52
N TRP A 322 -0.73 -16.49 -0.97
CA TRP A 322 -1.93 -16.55 -1.79
C TRP A 322 -2.29 -15.19 -2.35
N ILE A 323 -2.75 -15.12 -3.60
CA ILE A 323 -3.41 -13.95 -4.15
C ILE A 323 -4.51 -13.54 -3.17
N THR A 324 -4.40 -12.34 -2.62
CA THR A 324 -5.29 -11.85 -1.58
C THR A 324 -6.55 -11.28 -2.21
N ASN A 325 -7.63 -11.19 -1.43
CA ASN A 325 -8.83 -10.45 -1.82
C ASN A 325 -8.84 -9.00 -1.34
N ASN A 326 -7.79 -8.59 -0.62
CA ASN A 326 -7.67 -7.26 -0.06
C ASN A 326 -6.45 -6.54 -0.66
N PRO A 327 -6.67 -5.50 -1.47
CA PRO A 327 -5.58 -4.71 -2.03
C PRO A 327 -4.84 -3.85 -0.98
N ASN A 328 -5.34 -3.81 0.27
CA ASN A 328 -4.69 -3.14 1.38
C ASN A 328 -3.74 -4.05 2.18
N ASP A 329 -3.56 -5.31 1.78
CA ASP A 329 -2.52 -6.16 2.34
C ASP A 329 -1.15 -5.65 1.90
N GLN A 330 -0.35 -5.21 2.86
CA GLN A 330 0.86 -4.43 2.63
C GLN A 330 2.11 -5.20 3.04
N VAL A 331 3.20 -4.88 2.36
CA VAL A 331 4.55 -5.29 2.71
C VAL A 331 5.30 -4.02 3.03
N ARG A 332 5.85 -3.91 4.25
CA ARG A 332 6.69 -2.76 4.61
C ARG A 332 8.07 -3.25 5.02
N PRO A 333 9.11 -3.03 4.19
CA PRO A 333 10.45 -2.77 4.69
C PRO A 333 10.34 -1.56 5.62
N GLU A 334 10.67 -1.74 6.88
CA GLU A 334 10.55 -0.80 8.00
C GLU A 334 10.42 0.71 7.64
N ASP A 335 9.28 1.34 7.95
CA ASP A 335 8.95 2.79 7.80
C ASP A 335 9.28 3.45 6.45
N LEU A 336 9.81 2.70 5.49
CA LEU A 336 10.05 3.12 4.13
C LEU A 336 8.73 2.99 3.37
N GLU A 337 8.13 4.15 3.07
CA GLU A 337 7.12 4.25 2.03
C GLU A 337 7.83 4.31 0.68
N ASN A 338 7.42 3.48 -0.27
CA ASN A 338 7.92 3.56 -1.63
C ASN A 338 6.80 4.02 -2.56
N GLU A 339 6.69 5.33 -2.66
CA GLU A 339 5.70 6.00 -3.48
C GLU A 339 6.04 5.94 -4.97
N ALA A 340 7.31 5.68 -5.31
CA ALA A 340 7.79 5.48 -6.67
C ALA A 340 7.43 4.11 -7.22
N ALA A 341 7.30 3.09 -6.35
CA ALA A 341 6.74 1.78 -6.73
C ALA A 341 5.23 1.90 -6.97
N THR A 342 4.88 2.20 -8.21
CA THR A 342 3.50 2.45 -8.65
C THR A 342 2.90 1.26 -9.38
N GLY A 343 3.74 0.34 -9.87
CA GLY A 343 3.37 -0.68 -10.85
C GLY A 343 3.17 -0.09 -12.24
N ARG A 344 2.45 -0.80 -13.11
CA ARG A 344 2.11 -0.28 -14.43
C ARG A 344 1.05 0.83 -14.33
N GLN A 345 1.42 2.00 -14.83
CA GLN A 345 0.56 3.17 -14.92
C GLN A 345 -0.27 3.17 -16.21
N VAL A 346 -1.16 4.17 -16.33
CA VAL A 346 -1.97 4.40 -17.53
C VAL A 346 -1.08 4.86 -18.66
N SER A 347 -1.26 4.30 -19.85
CA SER A 347 -0.45 4.66 -21.03
C SER A 347 -0.93 5.97 -21.67
N TYR A 348 0.02 6.85 -21.99
CA TYR A 348 -0.28 8.21 -22.44
C TYR A 348 0.65 8.74 -23.53
N GLN A 349 0.17 9.74 -24.26
CA GLN A 349 0.95 10.63 -25.12
C GLN A 349 1.11 11.97 -24.41
N GLU A 350 2.34 12.48 -24.36
CA GLU A 350 2.63 13.86 -24.01
C GLU A 350 2.39 14.75 -25.23
N GLU A 351 1.58 15.78 -25.02
CA GLU A 351 1.26 16.78 -26.02
C GLU A 351 2.26 17.95 -25.96
N GLY A 352 2.28 18.78 -27.01
CA GLY A 352 3.20 19.91 -27.09
C GLY A 352 3.02 20.99 -26.02
N ASP A 353 1.92 20.96 -25.27
CA ASP A 353 1.59 21.82 -24.13
C ASP A 353 1.78 21.12 -22.77
N GLY A 354 2.49 19.98 -22.74
CA GLY A 354 2.76 19.21 -21.52
C GLY A 354 1.55 18.44 -20.99
N SER A 355 0.37 18.56 -21.60
CA SER A 355 -0.79 17.75 -21.25
C SER A 355 -0.58 16.30 -21.64
N TRP A 356 -1.25 15.39 -20.93
CA TRP A 356 -1.19 13.96 -21.23
C TRP A 356 -2.55 13.50 -21.73
N THR A 357 -2.56 12.72 -22.81
CA THR A 357 -3.77 12.09 -23.36
C THR A 357 -3.62 10.58 -23.40
N SER A 358 -4.69 9.83 -23.15
CA SER A 358 -4.67 8.36 -23.15
C SER A 358 -4.31 7.79 -24.52
N LEU A 359 -3.51 6.72 -24.56
CA LEU A 359 -3.22 6.00 -25.81
C LEU A 359 -4.32 5.03 -26.24
N TYR A 360 -5.11 4.54 -25.29
CA TYR A 360 -6.05 3.44 -25.49
C TYR A 360 -7.48 3.83 -25.16
N ASP A 361 -8.43 3.27 -25.93
CA ASP A 361 -9.82 3.17 -25.52
C ASP A 361 -9.90 2.22 -24.32
N CYS A 362 -10.41 2.70 -23.18
CA CYS A 362 -10.51 1.91 -21.96
C CYS A 362 -11.73 2.31 -21.13
N TYR A 363 -11.84 1.82 -19.90
CA TYR A 363 -12.96 2.14 -19.00
C TYR A 363 -12.43 2.76 -17.71
N GLU A 364 -13.26 3.56 -17.06
CA GLU A 364 -13.03 3.98 -15.69
C GLU A 364 -13.62 2.96 -14.72
N GLY A 365 -12.95 2.82 -13.58
CA GLY A 365 -13.37 1.96 -12.49
C GLY A 365 -14.14 2.67 -11.38
N ASP A 366 -14.57 3.91 -11.62
CA ASP A 366 -15.28 4.74 -10.63
C ASP A 366 -16.78 4.51 -10.53
N GLY A 367 -17.33 3.75 -11.46
CA GLY A 367 -18.73 3.39 -11.42
C GLY A 367 -19.65 4.50 -11.93
N ASP A 368 -19.13 5.43 -12.75
CA ASP A 368 -19.92 6.36 -13.56
C ASP A 368 -20.75 5.61 -14.63
N TYR A 369 -21.74 4.84 -14.17
CA TYR A 369 -22.83 4.32 -14.97
C TYR A 369 -23.98 5.31 -14.83
N LEU A 370 -24.57 5.77 -15.95
CA LEU A 370 -25.82 6.51 -15.91
C LEU A 370 -26.97 5.52 -15.71
N PRO A 371 -27.65 5.46 -14.53
CA PRO A 371 -28.92 4.78 -14.45
C PRO A 371 -29.96 5.58 -15.23
N THR A 372 -30.36 5.09 -16.40
CA THR A 372 -31.57 5.59 -17.06
C THR A 372 -32.80 4.82 -16.56
N GLU A 373 -33.97 5.46 -16.56
CA GLU A 373 -35.24 4.80 -16.18
C GLU A 373 -35.61 3.61 -17.10
N GLU A 374 -34.91 3.42 -18.23
CA GLU A 374 -35.12 2.33 -19.19
C GLU A 374 -34.17 1.13 -19.02
N GLY A 375 -33.24 1.16 -18.07
CA GLY A 375 -32.26 0.11 -17.83
C GLY A 375 -30.82 0.61 -17.78
N GLU A 376 -29.92 -0.24 -17.27
CA GLU A 376 -28.47 -0.02 -17.25
C GLU A 376 -27.99 0.22 -18.70
N THR A 377 -27.58 1.43 -19.06
CA THR A 377 -26.72 1.60 -20.23
C THR A 377 -25.32 1.16 -19.82
N ASP A 378 -24.80 0.14 -20.52
CA ASP A 378 -23.44 -0.37 -20.43
C ASP A 378 -22.41 0.77 -20.26
N PRO A 379 -21.29 0.54 -19.54
CA PRO A 379 -20.32 1.60 -19.32
C PRO A 379 -19.84 2.14 -20.66
N VAL A 380 -19.64 3.45 -20.75
CA VAL A 380 -19.07 4.10 -21.93
C VAL A 380 -17.55 4.11 -21.76
N PRO A 381 -16.78 3.64 -22.75
CA PRO A 381 -15.33 3.71 -22.65
C PRO A 381 -14.86 5.17 -22.70
N ILE A 382 -13.84 5.49 -21.91
CA ILE A 382 -12.99 6.65 -22.17
C ILE A 382 -12.18 6.35 -23.44
N GLY A 383 -12.21 7.26 -24.40
CA GLY A 383 -11.53 7.07 -25.68
C GLY A 383 -10.03 7.28 -25.57
N ALA A 384 -9.27 6.80 -26.55
CA ALA A 384 -7.94 7.30 -26.83
C ALA A 384 -8.02 8.81 -27.09
N GLY A 385 -7.08 9.58 -26.54
CA GLY A 385 -7.11 11.03 -26.54
C GLY A 385 -7.84 11.65 -25.33
N THR A 386 -8.39 10.84 -24.42
CA THR A 386 -8.93 11.35 -23.14
C THR A 386 -7.82 12.01 -22.34
N VAL A 387 -8.08 13.23 -21.87
CA VAL A 387 -7.11 13.99 -21.10
C VAL A 387 -6.89 13.35 -19.73
N LEU A 388 -5.64 13.04 -19.42
CA LEU A 388 -5.20 12.46 -18.15
C LEU A 388 -4.52 13.51 -17.26
N ARG A 389 -3.87 14.52 -17.85
CA ARG A 389 -3.15 15.59 -17.15
C ARG A 389 -3.18 16.89 -17.96
N GLN A 390 -3.27 18.06 -17.31
CA GLN A 390 -3.36 19.38 -17.96
C GLN A 390 -2.44 20.46 -17.33
N THR A 391 -1.14 20.38 -17.61
CA THR A 391 -0.13 21.13 -16.84
C THR A 391 -0.06 22.62 -17.14
N ASP A 392 -0.24 23.05 -18.38
CA ASP A 392 0.05 24.43 -18.78
C ASP A 392 -0.92 25.47 -18.21
N THR A 393 -2.14 25.05 -17.82
CA THR A 393 -3.22 25.96 -17.39
C THR A 393 -3.76 25.69 -15.99
N TYR A 394 -3.77 24.42 -15.53
CA TYR A 394 -4.51 24.03 -14.33
C TYR A 394 -3.63 23.55 -13.18
N ALA A 395 -2.31 23.48 -13.37
CA ALA A 395 -1.39 23.17 -12.29
C ALA A 395 -1.42 24.28 -11.23
N LEU A 396 -1.74 23.91 -9.99
CA LEU A 396 -1.82 24.86 -8.89
C LEU A 396 -0.44 25.09 -8.25
N ASP A 397 -0.15 26.34 -7.92
CA ASP A 397 1.08 26.72 -7.20
C ASP A 397 0.96 26.33 -5.72
N PRO A 398 1.80 25.41 -5.19
CA PRO A 398 1.77 25.04 -3.78
C PRO A 398 2.14 26.18 -2.83
N MET A 399 2.72 27.27 -3.34
CA MET A 399 3.05 28.48 -2.57
C MET A 399 1.96 29.56 -2.63
N ALA A 400 0.88 29.34 -3.39
CA ALA A 400 -0.20 30.30 -3.50
C ALA A 400 -0.90 30.51 -2.14
N THR A 401 -1.30 31.76 -1.86
CA THR A 401 -2.13 32.06 -0.68
C THR A 401 -3.59 31.72 -0.99
N PRO A 402 -4.22 30.78 -0.28
CA PRO A 402 -5.46 30.26 -0.83
C PRO A 402 -6.66 31.05 -0.36
N GLY A 403 -7.63 31.16 -1.26
CA GLY A 403 -8.77 32.04 -1.07
C GLY A 403 -9.76 31.48 -0.06
N THR A 404 -10.72 32.29 0.40
CA THR A 404 -11.67 31.94 1.48
C THR A 404 -13.08 31.66 0.98
N SER A 405 -13.28 31.68 -0.34
CA SER A 405 -14.55 31.41 -1.01
C SER A 405 -14.51 30.04 -1.65
N ARG A 406 -15.68 29.41 -1.78
CA ARG A 406 -15.89 28.16 -2.53
C ARG A 406 -15.49 28.27 -4.02
N ASN A 407 -15.42 29.49 -4.55
CA ASN A 407 -15.02 29.72 -5.95
C ASN A 407 -13.51 30.01 -6.10
N ASP A 408 -12.79 30.09 -4.98
CA ASP A 408 -11.34 30.26 -5.04
C ASP A 408 -10.71 28.88 -5.30
N PRO A 409 -9.55 28.79 -5.97
CA PRO A 409 -8.88 27.51 -6.18
C PRO A 409 -8.61 26.79 -4.86
N PRO A 410 -8.72 25.45 -4.82
CA PRO A 410 -8.37 24.67 -3.65
C PRO A 410 -6.90 24.84 -3.29
N TYR A 411 -6.55 24.50 -2.06
CA TYR A 411 -5.14 24.39 -1.67
C TYR A 411 -4.51 23.24 -2.45
N ALA A 412 -3.34 23.49 -3.05
CA ALA A 412 -2.56 22.46 -3.75
C ALA A 412 -1.83 21.52 -2.75
N PHE A 413 -2.60 20.94 -1.83
CA PHE A 413 -2.15 20.00 -0.82
C PHE A 413 -1.80 18.64 -1.42
N SER A 414 -2.55 18.24 -2.44
CA SER A 414 -2.37 16.97 -3.11
C SER A 414 -1.58 17.13 -4.40
N SER A 415 -0.77 16.12 -4.71
CA SER A 415 0.08 16.13 -5.90
C SER A 415 -0.70 16.15 -7.20
N ASP A 416 -1.97 15.72 -7.20
CA ASP A 416 -2.85 15.80 -8.36
C ASP A 416 -3.22 17.24 -8.74
N LEU A 417 -3.35 18.14 -7.75
CA LEU A 417 -3.58 19.56 -8.02
C LEU A 417 -2.32 20.28 -8.49
N VAL A 418 -1.16 19.96 -7.91
CA VAL A 418 0.13 20.51 -8.34
C VAL A 418 0.51 20.00 -9.73
N GLY A 419 0.25 18.72 -9.99
CA GLY A 419 0.52 18.07 -11.26
C GLY A 419 -0.56 18.28 -12.33
N ALA A 420 -1.73 18.82 -11.97
CA ALA A 420 -2.92 18.92 -12.80
C ALA A 420 -3.38 17.57 -13.38
N PHE A 421 -3.36 16.52 -12.57
CA PHE A 421 -3.90 15.21 -12.95
C PHE A 421 -5.43 15.20 -12.86
N THR A 422 -6.07 14.56 -13.82
CA THR A 422 -7.54 14.43 -13.90
C THR A 422 -8.02 13.18 -13.17
N ASN A 423 -9.34 13.08 -12.93
CA ASN A 423 -9.97 11.85 -12.43
C ASN A 423 -9.59 10.62 -13.27
N ALA A 424 -9.63 10.73 -14.61
CA ALA A 424 -9.30 9.63 -15.53
C ALA A 424 -7.93 9.00 -15.34
N TYR A 425 -6.93 9.78 -14.90
CA TYR A 425 -5.59 9.22 -14.60
C TYR A 425 -5.61 8.23 -13.43
N TYR A 426 -6.49 8.47 -12.45
CA TYR A 426 -6.62 7.63 -11.27
C TYR A 426 -7.61 6.49 -11.48
N THR A 427 -8.66 6.71 -12.26
CA THR A 427 -9.80 5.78 -12.43
C THR A 427 -9.69 4.86 -13.64
N SER A 428 -8.85 5.15 -14.63
CA SER A 428 -8.68 4.30 -15.81
C SER A 428 -8.18 2.90 -15.46
N ILE A 429 -8.79 1.86 -16.03
CA ILE A 429 -8.40 0.45 -15.82
C ILE A 429 -7.24 -0.02 -16.72
N ASN A 430 -6.65 0.87 -17.55
CA ASN A 430 -5.43 0.57 -18.32
C ASN A 430 -4.20 0.61 -17.39
N ARG A 431 -4.18 -0.23 -16.36
CA ARG A 431 -3.10 -0.24 -15.37
C ARG A 431 -3.00 -1.59 -14.67
N ASP A 432 -1.89 -1.83 -14.00
CA ASP A 432 -1.77 -2.98 -13.09
C ASP A 432 -0.74 -2.67 -11.99
N PRO A 433 -1.17 -2.49 -10.73
CA PRO A 433 -0.27 -2.12 -9.63
C PRO A 433 0.70 -3.25 -9.24
N PHE A 434 0.51 -4.47 -9.77
CA PHE A 434 1.30 -5.66 -9.40
C PHE A 434 2.22 -6.15 -10.52
N GLU A 435 2.40 -5.35 -11.57
CA GLU A 435 3.33 -5.61 -12.67
C GLU A 435 4.54 -4.67 -12.60
N TRP A 436 5.69 -5.20 -13.02
CA TRP A 436 6.86 -4.40 -13.36
C TRP A 436 6.57 -3.61 -14.63
N SER A 437 6.81 -2.31 -14.60
CA SER A 437 6.41 -1.35 -15.63
C SER A 437 7.60 -0.88 -16.44
N TYR A 438 7.49 -0.99 -17.75
CA TYR A 438 8.53 -0.60 -18.71
C TYR A 438 7.95 0.30 -19.79
N VAL A 439 8.81 1.10 -20.41
CA VAL A 439 8.48 1.84 -21.64
C VAL A 439 9.54 1.61 -22.70
N ASN A 440 9.17 1.77 -23.96
CA ASN A 440 10.16 1.78 -25.04
C ASN A 440 10.94 3.09 -24.99
N VAL A 441 12.27 3.00 -25.03
CA VAL A 441 13.17 4.15 -24.88
C VAL A 441 12.98 5.18 -26.00
N ASP A 442 12.79 4.73 -27.25
CA ASP A 442 12.62 5.63 -28.39
C ASP A 442 11.24 6.28 -28.39
N ASP A 443 10.20 5.55 -27.98
CA ASP A 443 8.83 6.08 -27.88
C ASP A 443 8.72 7.09 -26.73
N ALA A 444 9.29 6.79 -25.56
CA ALA A 444 9.34 7.70 -24.43
C ALA A 444 10.11 8.99 -24.78
N ALA A 445 11.22 8.88 -25.51
CA ALA A 445 11.95 10.04 -26.04
C ALA A 445 11.14 10.88 -27.06
N ALA A 446 10.11 10.29 -27.67
CA ALA A 446 9.15 10.97 -28.53
C ALA A 446 7.88 11.46 -27.78
N GLY A 447 7.83 11.30 -26.46
CA GLY A 447 6.69 11.65 -25.62
C GLY A 447 5.58 10.60 -25.59
N THR A 448 5.80 9.40 -26.12
CA THR A 448 4.82 8.30 -26.10
C THR A 448 5.19 7.31 -25.00
N TYR A 449 4.37 7.24 -23.95
CA TYR A 449 4.56 6.36 -22.81
C TYR A 449 3.57 5.20 -22.88
N ASP A 450 3.87 4.23 -23.74
CA ASP A 450 3.13 2.96 -23.85
C ASP A 450 3.68 1.96 -22.83
N PHE A 451 3.03 1.84 -21.68
CA PHE A 451 3.55 1.04 -20.58
C PHE A 451 3.35 -0.46 -20.83
N VAL A 452 4.45 -1.20 -20.79
CA VAL A 452 4.48 -2.66 -20.88
C VAL A 452 4.62 -3.24 -19.48
N GLY A 453 3.64 -4.06 -19.07
CA GLY A 453 3.61 -4.74 -17.78
C GLY A 453 4.16 -6.16 -17.86
N THR A 454 4.96 -6.56 -16.88
CA THR A 454 5.39 -7.97 -16.74
C THR A 454 5.26 -8.45 -15.30
N GLN A 455 5.08 -9.77 -15.13
CA GLN A 455 4.96 -10.37 -13.79
C GLN A 455 6.29 -10.40 -13.03
N TRP A 456 7.42 -10.44 -13.74
CA TRP A 456 8.75 -10.64 -13.20
C TRP A 456 9.70 -9.63 -13.82
N PRO A 457 10.73 -9.18 -13.10
CA PRO A 457 11.69 -8.22 -13.65
C PRO A 457 12.39 -8.81 -14.88
N LEU A 458 12.47 -7.99 -15.94
CA LEU A 458 13.32 -8.27 -17.09
C LEU A 458 14.79 -8.11 -16.71
N SER A 459 15.64 -9.00 -17.23
CA SER A 459 17.08 -8.79 -17.17
C SER A 459 17.53 -7.63 -18.06
N GLU A 460 18.69 -7.05 -17.77
CA GLU A 460 19.29 -5.99 -18.60
C GLU A 460 19.37 -6.39 -20.09
N ALA A 461 19.77 -7.64 -20.38
CA ALA A 461 19.81 -8.15 -21.74
C ALA A 461 18.43 -8.27 -22.42
N GLU A 462 17.36 -8.54 -21.66
CA GLU A 462 15.99 -8.59 -22.18
C GLU A 462 15.43 -7.19 -22.41
N MET A 463 15.76 -6.23 -21.55
CA MET A 463 15.43 -4.81 -21.72
C MET A 463 16.12 -4.25 -22.96
N ASP A 464 17.43 -4.43 -23.10
CA ASP A 464 18.21 -4.03 -24.27
C ASP A 464 17.67 -4.64 -25.58
N ALA A 465 17.35 -5.93 -25.55
CA ALA A 465 16.84 -6.63 -26.73
C ALA A 465 15.45 -6.15 -27.18
N GLN A 466 14.66 -5.59 -26.26
CA GLN A 466 13.32 -5.07 -26.52
C GLN A 466 13.28 -3.53 -26.60
N ASN A 467 14.43 -2.87 -26.44
CA ASN A 467 14.55 -1.41 -26.35
C ASN A 467 13.66 -0.82 -25.24
N LEU A 468 13.63 -1.49 -24.09
CA LEU A 468 12.82 -1.10 -22.94
C LEU A 468 13.69 -0.50 -21.83
N GLU A 469 13.12 0.41 -21.06
CA GLU A 469 13.67 0.87 -19.78
C GLU A 469 12.66 0.64 -18.66
N LEU A 470 13.17 0.34 -17.46
CA LEU A 470 12.34 0.18 -16.26
C LEU A 470 11.85 1.56 -15.81
N VAL A 471 10.53 1.71 -15.67
CA VAL A 471 9.93 2.92 -15.09
C VAL A 471 9.64 2.73 -13.61
N SER A 472 9.09 1.58 -13.23
CA SER A 472 8.69 1.31 -11.85
C SER A 472 8.52 -0.19 -11.61
N GLY A 473 8.89 -0.65 -10.42
CA GLY A 473 8.54 -1.97 -9.92
C GLY A 473 7.07 -2.04 -9.49
N PRO A 474 6.59 -3.24 -9.13
CA PRO A 474 5.24 -3.39 -8.58
C PRO A 474 5.15 -2.71 -7.22
N ARG A 475 3.95 -2.24 -6.87
CA ARG A 475 3.68 -1.64 -5.55
C ARG A 475 4.13 -2.59 -4.44
N TRP A 476 4.63 -2.02 -3.34
CA TRP A 476 5.07 -2.75 -2.14
C TRP A 476 3.87 -3.33 -1.36
N ARG A 477 3.21 -4.32 -1.95
CA ARG A 477 1.96 -4.94 -1.47
C ARG A 477 1.93 -6.42 -1.80
N LEU A 478 1.09 -7.17 -1.09
CA LEU A 478 0.76 -8.51 -1.54
C LEU A 478 -0.16 -8.40 -2.76
N LYS A 479 0.12 -9.22 -3.78
CA LYS A 479 -0.71 -9.28 -4.98
C LYS A 479 -2.16 -9.61 -4.65
N ALA A 480 -3.08 -8.75 -5.06
CA ALA A 480 -4.51 -8.89 -4.85
C ALA A 480 -5.26 -9.00 -6.18
N ASN A 481 -6.51 -9.45 -6.12
CA ASN A 481 -7.36 -9.51 -7.31
C ASN A 481 -7.99 -8.17 -7.73
N LYS A 482 -7.65 -7.07 -7.03
CA LYS A 482 -8.26 -5.75 -7.19
C LYS A 482 -7.20 -4.68 -7.37
N PHE A 483 -7.54 -3.61 -8.08
CA PHE A 483 -6.67 -2.45 -8.32
C PHE A 483 -6.23 -1.74 -7.03
N GLY A 484 -7.14 -1.59 -6.05
CA GLY A 484 -6.79 -1.04 -4.76
C GLY A 484 -7.03 0.46 -4.63
N GLN A 485 -6.06 1.19 -4.08
CA GLN A 485 -6.25 2.52 -3.51
C GLN A 485 -6.93 3.54 -4.43
N ASP A 486 -6.62 3.48 -5.72
CA ASP A 486 -7.14 4.43 -6.72
C ASP A 486 -8.34 3.88 -7.49
N ILE A 487 -8.71 2.60 -7.31
CA ILE A 487 -9.94 2.01 -7.87
C ILE A 487 -10.42 0.93 -6.89
N PRO A 488 -10.96 1.34 -5.73
CA PRO A 488 -11.20 0.42 -4.63
C PRO A 488 -12.30 -0.59 -4.98
N GLY A 489 -11.98 -1.87 -4.82
CA GLY A 489 -12.95 -2.96 -4.93
C GLY A 489 -13.22 -3.48 -6.34
N LEU A 490 -12.73 -2.81 -7.40
CA LEU A 490 -12.82 -3.34 -8.77
C LEU A 490 -11.75 -4.41 -9.00
N GLU A 491 -12.16 -5.53 -9.59
CA GLU A 491 -11.29 -6.66 -9.89
C GLU A 491 -10.44 -6.37 -11.14
N ILE A 492 -9.21 -6.85 -11.20
CA ILE A 492 -8.33 -6.62 -12.36
C ILE A 492 -8.75 -7.61 -13.47
N PRO A 493 -9.14 -7.14 -14.66
CA PRO A 493 -9.63 -8.02 -15.71
C PRO A 493 -8.48 -8.77 -16.37
N LEU A 494 -8.74 -10.02 -16.79
CA LEU A 494 -7.77 -10.84 -17.55
C LEU A 494 -7.52 -10.24 -18.94
N ILE A 495 -8.58 -9.75 -19.57
CA ILE A 495 -8.53 -9.01 -20.84
C ILE A 495 -8.53 -7.53 -20.48
N GLU A 496 -7.41 -6.85 -20.76
CA GLU A 496 -7.27 -5.43 -20.47
C GLU A 496 -8.35 -4.60 -21.16
N CYS A 497 -8.79 -3.53 -20.48
CA CYS A 497 -9.82 -2.64 -20.99
C CYS A 497 -11.14 -3.32 -21.40
N SER A 498 -11.45 -4.50 -20.83
CA SER A 498 -12.80 -5.05 -20.96
C SER A 498 -13.82 -4.19 -20.21
N ALA A 499 -15.05 -4.13 -20.71
CA ALA A 499 -16.14 -3.43 -20.03
C ALA A 499 -16.48 -4.10 -18.68
N PRO A 500 -16.49 -3.38 -17.55
CA PRO A 500 -17.07 -3.90 -16.32
C PRO A 500 -18.61 -4.07 -16.46
N PRO A 501 -19.24 -5.01 -15.74
CA PRO A 501 -18.63 -5.89 -14.75
C PRO A 501 -18.01 -7.16 -15.32
N PHE A 502 -16.96 -7.64 -14.66
CA PHE A 502 -16.21 -8.81 -15.11
C PHE A 502 -16.86 -10.12 -14.70
N GLY A 503 -16.95 -11.05 -15.64
CA GLY A 503 -17.25 -12.45 -15.34
C GLY A 503 -16.06 -13.11 -14.63
N HIS A 504 -16.33 -14.19 -13.87
CA HIS A 504 -15.29 -14.97 -13.18
C HIS A 504 -14.17 -15.48 -14.10
N ASP A 505 -14.47 -15.69 -15.39
CA ASP A 505 -13.57 -16.13 -16.45
C ASP A 505 -12.69 -15.00 -17.01
N ASN A 506 -12.99 -13.75 -16.64
CA ASN A 506 -12.23 -12.56 -17.00
C ASN A 506 -11.58 -11.89 -15.77
N ILE A 507 -11.23 -12.65 -14.73
CA ILE A 507 -10.47 -12.15 -13.58
C ILE A 507 -9.00 -12.58 -13.73
N LYS A 508 -8.06 -11.62 -13.74
CA LYS A 508 -6.63 -11.87 -13.97
C LYS A 508 -5.98 -12.68 -12.85
N TYR A 509 -6.33 -12.34 -11.60
CA TYR A 509 -5.70 -12.87 -10.39
C TYR A 509 -6.74 -13.63 -9.55
N GLU A 510 -6.70 -14.97 -9.59
CA GLU A 510 -7.63 -15.81 -8.84
C GLU A 510 -7.28 -15.88 -7.35
N VAL A 511 -8.13 -15.30 -6.49
CA VAL A 511 -7.97 -15.29 -5.03
C VAL A 511 -7.73 -16.70 -4.47
N GLY A 512 -6.73 -16.85 -3.61
CA GLY A 512 -6.35 -18.13 -2.99
C GLY A 512 -5.38 -18.96 -3.82
N SER A 513 -5.01 -18.52 -5.03
CA SER A 513 -3.94 -19.15 -5.82
C SER A 513 -2.58 -18.77 -5.27
N ILE A 514 -1.64 -19.71 -5.24
CA ILE A 514 -0.26 -19.42 -4.85
C ILE A 514 0.43 -18.53 -5.89
N VAL A 515 1.13 -17.51 -5.42
CA VAL A 515 1.90 -16.58 -6.23
C VAL A 515 3.14 -16.14 -5.46
N THR A 516 4.17 -15.69 -6.18
CA THR A 516 5.29 -14.97 -5.60
C THR A 516 5.25 -13.54 -6.12
N THR A 517 5.24 -12.58 -5.20
CA THR A 517 5.38 -11.16 -5.51
C THR A 517 6.85 -10.80 -5.34
N VAL A 518 7.44 -10.14 -6.33
CA VAL A 518 8.83 -9.66 -6.30
C VAL A 518 8.81 -8.15 -6.25
N ILE A 519 9.30 -7.61 -5.14
CA ILE A 519 9.38 -6.18 -4.88
C ILE A 519 10.79 -5.69 -5.19
N ASN A 520 10.91 -4.59 -5.90
CA ASN A 520 12.16 -3.85 -6.03
C ASN A 520 12.35 -2.95 -4.80
N LEU A 521 13.35 -3.24 -3.97
CA LEU A 521 13.67 -2.45 -2.78
C LEU A 521 14.47 -1.18 -3.11
N LEU A 522 15.01 -1.06 -4.32
CA LEU A 522 15.72 0.14 -4.79
C LEU A 522 14.81 1.11 -5.56
N ASP A 523 13.58 0.71 -5.86
CA ASP A 523 12.63 1.60 -6.53
C ASP A 523 12.36 2.79 -5.59
N TRP A 524 12.68 4.00 -6.02
CA TRP A 524 12.76 5.17 -5.15
C TRP A 524 12.66 6.43 -5.98
N ASP A 525 12.00 7.47 -5.47
CA ASP A 525 11.98 8.77 -6.14
C ASP A 525 13.29 9.52 -5.88
N GLU A 526 14.34 9.16 -6.61
CA GLU A 526 15.65 9.79 -6.43
C GLU A 526 15.66 11.28 -6.79
N ALA A 527 14.77 11.71 -7.68
CA ALA A 527 14.67 13.11 -8.08
C ALA A 527 14.20 14.00 -6.94
N THR A 528 13.24 13.51 -6.14
CA THR A 528 12.68 14.24 -5.00
C THR A 528 13.47 13.98 -3.71
N ASN A 529 13.84 12.73 -3.45
CA ASN A 529 14.34 12.27 -2.14
C ASN A 529 15.85 12.01 -2.11
N GLY A 530 16.56 12.13 -3.23
CA GLY A 530 17.95 11.68 -3.33
C GLY A 530 18.07 10.16 -3.42
N PRO A 531 19.30 9.60 -3.43
CA PRO A 531 19.49 8.17 -3.65
C PRO A 531 18.75 7.34 -2.60
N SER A 532 18.23 6.17 -3.01
CA SER A 532 17.58 5.24 -2.08
C SER A 532 18.50 4.96 -0.88
N PRO A 533 18.00 5.00 0.38
CA PRO A 533 18.81 4.62 1.53
C PRO A 533 19.30 3.17 1.42
N LEU A 534 18.60 2.32 0.67
CA LEU A 534 18.96 0.92 0.43
C LEU A 534 19.96 0.73 -0.72
N SER A 535 20.41 1.80 -1.39
CA SER A 535 21.46 1.75 -2.43
C SER A 535 22.89 1.53 -1.89
N SER A 536 23.05 1.50 -0.56
CA SER A 536 24.31 1.29 0.15
C SER A 536 24.08 0.34 1.32
N THR A 537 24.98 -0.60 1.57
CA THR A 537 24.84 -1.56 2.68
C THR A 537 24.73 -0.91 4.06
N ARG A 538 25.16 0.36 4.21
CA ARG A 538 24.99 1.10 5.47
C ARG A 538 23.53 1.34 5.80
N GLY A 539 22.70 1.71 4.82
CA GLY A 539 21.28 1.95 5.05
C GLY A 539 20.48 0.69 5.42
N TRP A 540 21.09 -0.50 5.28
CA TRP A 540 20.50 -1.78 5.70
C TRP A 540 20.80 -2.15 7.14
N VAL A 541 21.92 -1.71 7.70
CA VAL A 541 22.44 -2.18 9.02
C VAL A 541 22.51 -1.08 10.07
N ASP A 542 22.48 0.18 9.65
CA ASP A 542 22.60 1.36 10.50
C ASP A 542 21.37 2.24 10.33
N VAL A 543 20.45 2.17 11.31
CA VAL A 543 19.28 3.05 11.37
C VAL A 543 19.63 4.53 11.27
N THR A 544 20.79 4.95 11.77
CA THR A 544 21.19 6.36 11.73
C THR A 544 21.70 6.80 10.36
N ALA A 545 21.88 5.86 9.43
CA ALA A 545 22.20 6.12 8.04
C ALA A 545 20.95 6.17 7.14
N ASN A 546 19.75 5.97 7.70
CA ASN A 546 18.49 6.03 6.98
C ASN A 546 17.59 7.15 7.56
N ASP A 547 17.70 8.35 6.97
CA ASP A 547 16.95 9.54 7.40
C ASP A 547 15.42 9.42 7.17
N PHE A 548 14.97 8.38 6.49
CA PHE A 548 13.55 8.12 6.20
C PHE A 548 12.87 7.24 7.25
N VAL A 549 13.58 6.80 8.29
CA VAL A 549 13.02 6.01 9.39
C VAL A 549 13.06 6.82 10.68
N GLU A 550 11.90 6.97 11.34
CA GLU A 550 11.81 7.67 12.61
C GLU A 550 11.94 6.71 13.81
N VAL A 551 12.91 6.99 14.69
CA VAL A 551 13.05 6.30 15.99
C VAL A 551 12.00 6.80 16.97
N ALA A 552 10.87 6.10 17.05
CA ALA A 552 9.79 6.41 18.01
C ALA A 552 10.15 6.06 19.46
N GLY A 553 11.09 5.15 19.67
CA GLY A 553 11.58 4.82 21.01
C GLY A 553 12.50 3.61 21.05
N TYR A 554 12.75 3.13 22.27
CA TYR A 554 13.59 1.98 22.56
C TYR A 554 12.81 0.97 23.39
N GLN A 555 13.03 -0.32 23.13
CA GLN A 555 12.43 -1.37 23.94
C GLN A 555 12.89 -1.27 25.40
N ASP A 556 11.97 -1.58 26.32
CA ASP A 556 12.31 -1.72 27.73
C ASP A 556 13.40 -2.80 27.88
N LYS A 557 14.49 -2.50 28.60
CA LYS A 557 15.54 -3.49 28.90
C LYS A 557 14.91 -4.66 29.65
N VAL A 558 14.87 -5.83 29.02
CA VAL A 558 14.29 -7.04 29.63
C VAL A 558 15.33 -7.82 30.44
N GLU A 559 16.62 -7.64 30.16
CA GLU A 559 17.71 -8.33 30.88
C GLU A 559 19.01 -7.49 30.95
N ASP A 560 19.80 -7.69 31.99
CA ASP A 560 21.12 -7.05 32.15
C ASP A 560 22.09 -7.55 31.05
N GLY A 561 22.53 -6.65 30.17
CA GLY A 561 23.60 -6.91 29.21
C GLY A 561 23.19 -6.95 27.73
N LEU A 562 21.91 -6.77 27.40
CA LEU A 562 21.47 -6.52 26.03
C LEU A 562 21.29 -5.02 25.76
N ASP A 563 21.72 -4.58 24.58
CA ASP A 563 21.46 -3.22 24.12
C ASP A 563 19.97 -3.08 23.76
N PRO A 564 19.35 -1.96 24.11
CA PRO A 564 17.95 -1.73 23.80
C PRO A 564 17.76 -1.58 22.28
N VAL A 565 16.84 -2.36 21.72
CA VAL A 565 16.51 -2.29 20.28
C VAL A 565 15.60 -1.08 20.04
N PRO A 566 15.92 -0.17 19.11
CA PRO A 566 15.01 0.90 18.70
C PRO A 566 13.76 0.35 17.99
N PHE A 567 12.67 1.11 17.95
CA PHE A 567 11.46 0.75 17.19
C PHE A 567 10.77 1.97 16.56
N THR A 568 10.13 1.75 15.40
CA THR A 568 9.52 2.81 14.58
C THR A 568 8.20 3.31 15.12
N THR A 569 7.66 4.38 14.54
CA THR A 569 6.28 4.86 14.81
C THR A 569 5.25 3.75 14.62
N ASN A 570 5.51 2.87 13.66
CA ASN A 570 4.73 1.67 13.37
C ASN A 570 5.02 0.47 14.30
N SER A 571 5.85 0.64 15.33
CA SER A 571 6.19 -0.39 16.34
C SER A 571 6.99 -1.59 15.81
N THR A 572 7.66 -1.42 14.67
CA THR A 572 8.61 -2.38 14.09
C THR A 572 9.97 -2.21 14.75
N PRO A 573 10.65 -3.27 15.21
CA PRO A 573 12.03 -3.18 15.67
C PRO A 573 12.98 -2.82 14.52
N MET A 574 14.04 -2.09 14.87
CA MET A 574 15.17 -1.81 13.97
C MET A 574 16.40 -2.47 14.56
N THR A 575 16.73 -3.63 14.02
CA THR A 575 17.89 -4.44 14.36
C THR A 575 19.03 -4.15 13.38
N SER A 576 20.09 -4.96 13.42
CA SER A 576 21.14 -4.93 12.39
C SER A 576 20.89 -5.93 11.26
N ASP A 577 19.70 -6.53 11.24
CA ASP A 577 19.21 -7.46 10.24
C ASP A 577 18.08 -6.77 9.43
N PHE A 578 17.61 -7.41 8.36
CA PHE A 578 16.52 -6.85 7.55
C PHE A 578 15.18 -7.13 8.22
N ASP A 579 14.61 -6.11 8.86
CA ASP A 579 13.35 -6.18 9.59
C ASP A 579 12.13 -6.08 8.66
N LEU A 580 11.51 -7.22 8.37
CA LEU A 580 10.33 -7.33 7.52
C LEU A 580 9.05 -7.37 8.35
N VAL A 581 8.06 -6.53 7.98
CA VAL A 581 6.69 -6.66 8.48
C VAL A 581 5.68 -6.82 7.33
N VAL A 582 4.86 -7.87 7.42
CA VAL A 582 3.73 -8.10 6.52
C VAL A 582 2.43 -7.80 7.24
N TYR A 583 1.61 -6.94 6.65
CA TYR A 583 0.35 -6.44 7.21
C TYR A 583 -0.82 -7.08 6.47
N ILE A 584 -1.57 -7.93 7.15
CA ILE A 584 -2.78 -8.55 6.61
C ILE A 584 -3.98 -7.80 7.15
N LYS A 585 -4.58 -6.96 6.29
CA LYS A 585 -5.69 -6.07 6.65
C LYS A 585 -7.01 -6.76 6.31
N GLY A 586 -8.05 -6.47 7.10
CA GLY A 586 -9.29 -7.25 7.10
C GLY A 586 -9.95 -7.52 5.74
N ASP A 587 -10.41 -8.77 5.51
CA ASP A 587 -11.50 -9.10 4.56
C ASP A 587 -12.09 -10.53 4.71
N ARG A 588 -12.27 -11.05 5.95
CA ARG A 588 -12.84 -12.37 6.40
C ARG A 588 -12.31 -13.65 5.75
N LYS A 589 -12.12 -13.68 4.42
CA LYS A 589 -11.48 -14.75 3.68
C LYS A 589 -10.05 -14.86 4.15
N SER A 590 -9.65 -16.09 4.44
CA SER A 590 -8.28 -16.37 4.81
C SER A 590 -7.33 -16.15 3.64
N THR A 591 -6.15 -15.60 3.91
CA THR A 591 -4.99 -15.65 3.03
C THR A 591 -3.91 -16.54 3.65
N ALA A 592 -2.85 -16.82 2.89
CA ALA A 592 -1.70 -17.62 3.34
C ALA A 592 -0.40 -16.93 2.97
N LEU A 593 0.57 -16.99 3.88
CA LEU A 593 1.96 -16.59 3.67
C LEU A 593 2.82 -17.84 3.76
N TYR A 594 3.75 -18.05 2.83
CA TYR A 594 4.60 -19.24 2.79
C TYR A 594 6.04 -18.90 3.13
N SER A 595 6.70 -18.10 2.29
CA SER A 595 8.08 -17.69 2.50
C SER A 595 8.34 -16.26 2.07
N ALA A 596 9.39 -15.67 2.62
CA ALA A 596 10.01 -14.44 2.16
C ALA A 596 11.48 -14.73 1.86
N ARG A 597 11.95 -14.30 0.69
CA ARG A 597 13.35 -14.42 0.28
C ARG A 597 13.88 -13.05 -0.10
N LEU A 598 14.97 -12.65 0.55
CA LEU A 598 15.70 -11.42 0.26
C LEU A 598 16.87 -11.79 -0.67
N VAL A 599 17.02 -11.06 -1.77
CA VAL A 599 18.13 -11.19 -2.73
C VAL A 599 18.77 -9.81 -2.90
N VAL A 600 20.05 -9.69 -2.58
CA VAL A 600 20.78 -8.42 -2.70
C VAL A 600 22.08 -8.65 -3.45
N GLU A 601 22.35 -7.80 -4.43
CA GLU A 601 23.61 -7.78 -5.18
C GLU A 601 24.39 -6.52 -4.83
N THR A 602 25.66 -6.69 -4.47
CA THR A 602 26.58 -5.60 -4.13
C THR A 602 27.79 -5.59 -5.03
N ASP A 603 28.31 -4.40 -5.32
CA ASP A 603 29.62 -4.23 -5.94
C ASP A 603 30.72 -4.15 -4.88
N GLU A 604 31.38 -5.28 -4.61
CA GLU A 604 32.48 -5.33 -3.64
C GLU A 604 33.77 -4.65 -4.14
N ALA A 605 33.87 -4.35 -5.45
CA ALA A 605 35.05 -3.69 -6.01
C ALA A 605 35.08 -2.19 -5.70
N ASP A 606 33.91 -1.58 -5.51
CA ASP A 606 33.72 -0.17 -5.21
C ASP A 606 33.43 0.09 -3.72
N ALA A 607 33.90 -0.80 -2.84
CA ALA A 607 33.81 -0.63 -1.38
C ALA A 607 34.37 0.75 -0.98
N LEU A 608 33.49 1.62 -0.48
CA LEU A 608 33.87 2.97 -0.10
C LEU A 608 34.56 2.90 1.27
N SER A 609 35.86 3.19 1.30
CA SER A 609 36.53 3.39 2.59
C SER A 609 36.07 4.73 3.17
N VAL A 610 35.25 4.69 4.21
CA VAL A 610 34.89 5.90 4.97
C VAL A 610 36.14 6.33 5.76
N GLY A 611 36.85 7.32 5.26
CA GLY A 611 37.98 7.95 5.96
C GLY A 611 37.47 8.98 6.98
N ASP A 612 37.93 8.83 8.23
CA ASP A 612 37.92 9.75 9.39
C ASP A 612 36.94 10.94 9.44
#